data_AF-A0A8C7Z7G3-F1
#
_entry.id   AF-A0A8C7Z7G3-F1
#
_cell.length_a   1.000
_cell.length_b   1.000
_cell.length_c   1.000
_cell.angle_alpha   90.00
_cell.angle_beta   90.00
_cell.angle_gamma   90.00
#
_symmetry.space_group_name_H-M   'P 1'
#
loop_
_entity.id
_entity.type
_entity.pdbx_description
1 polymer ?
#
loop_
_entity_poly.entity_id
_entity_poly.type
_entity_poly.pdbx_seq_one_letter_code
_entity_poly.pdbx_strand_id
1 'polypeptide(L)'
;MDKFRYRLPYPQYFGGVSAVTPDQYMKMNGFPNQYWGWGGEDDDIAARVRLSGMKIVRPPVAIGHYKMIKHKGDKGNEQNPRRFDLLKRTRLSWRSDGLNSLTYELLSKELEPLYTNLTVNIGEDLRTPRGKSFLPLKTTFSIQRSTSRTSAAGEPEKRPGGSPMTNNTVAKQIGQKAESPPSKTTNQTTQGKVK
;
A
#
# COMPACT_ATOMS: atom_id res chain seq x y z
N MET A 1 -21.76 -3.46 -6.64
CA MET A 1 -21.07 -3.65 -7.93
C MET A 1 -21.99 -4.42 -8.88
N ASP A 2 -22.10 -4.00 -10.13
CA ASP A 2 -22.86 -4.65 -11.20
C ASP A 2 -22.42 -6.10 -11.47
N LYS A 3 -21.12 -6.41 -11.37
CA LYS A 3 -20.57 -7.78 -11.43
C LYS A 3 -21.23 -8.75 -10.43
N PHE A 4 -21.73 -8.25 -9.30
CA PHE A 4 -22.42 -9.03 -8.28
C PHE A 4 -23.94 -8.77 -8.28
N ARG A 5 -24.50 -8.30 -9.38
CA ARG A 5 -25.92 -7.93 -9.52
C ARG A 5 -26.37 -6.95 -8.42
N TYR A 6 -25.50 -6.01 -8.06
CA TYR A 6 -25.72 -5.03 -6.99
C TYR A 6 -26.02 -5.63 -5.61
N ARG A 7 -25.70 -6.91 -5.39
CA ARG A 7 -25.79 -7.57 -4.08
C ARG A 7 -24.42 -7.66 -3.44
N LEU A 8 -24.40 -7.60 -2.11
CA LEU A 8 -23.19 -7.84 -1.34
C LEU A 8 -22.84 -9.34 -1.41
N PRO A 9 -21.61 -9.74 -1.81
CA PRO A 9 -21.25 -11.15 -1.91
C PRO A 9 -21.36 -11.90 -0.57
N TYR A 10 -20.96 -11.25 0.53
CA TYR A 10 -21.08 -11.75 1.90
C TYR A 10 -20.99 -10.59 2.90
N PRO A 11 -21.51 -10.70 4.15
CA PRO A 11 -21.65 -9.57 5.07
C PRO A 11 -20.33 -8.87 5.43
N GLN A 12 -19.22 -9.60 5.41
CA GLN A 12 -17.89 -9.11 5.76
C GLN A 12 -17.14 -8.46 4.59
N TYR A 13 -17.70 -8.48 3.37
CA TYR A 13 -17.04 -7.99 2.15
C TYR A 13 -16.62 -6.53 2.26
N PHE A 14 -15.34 -6.26 2.00
CA PHE A 14 -14.71 -4.93 2.14
C PHE A 14 -13.95 -4.48 0.88
N GLY A 15 -14.09 -5.22 -0.22
CA GLY A 15 -13.42 -4.92 -1.48
C GLY A 15 -14.10 -3.87 -2.35
N GLY A 16 -13.38 -3.41 -3.37
CA GLY A 16 -13.84 -2.40 -4.32
C GLY A 16 -13.45 -0.98 -3.90
N VAL A 17 -14.35 -0.26 -3.24
CA VAL A 17 -14.12 1.11 -2.78
C VAL A 17 -14.45 1.21 -1.29
N SER A 18 -13.46 1.62 -0.51
CA SER A 18 -13.54 1.76 0.95
C SER A 18 -12.92 3.08 1.37
N ALA A 19 -13.42 3.66 2.46
CA ALA A 19 -12.90 4.90 3.04
C ALA A 19 -12.63 4.71 4.53
N VAL A 20 -11.49 5.21 4.99
CA VAL A 20 -11.06 5.20 6.39
C VAL A 20 -10.42 6.54 6.72
N THR A 21 -10.60 7.02 7.95
CA THR A 21 -9.87 8.20 8.42
C THR A 21 -8.40 7.86 8.69
N PRO A 22 -7.50 8.86 8.73
CA PRO A 22 -6.11 8.62 9.13
C PRO A 22 -6.00 7.88 10.47
N ASP A 23 -6.78 8.27 11.47
CA ASP A 23 -6.78 7.62 12.78
C ASP A 23 -7.23 6.16 12.72
N GLN A 24 -8.28 5.87 11.93
CA GLN A 24 -8.74 4.49 11.73
C GLN A 24 -7.67 3.65 11.03
N TYR A 25 -7.02 4.22 10.01
CA TYR A 25 -5.93 3.55 9.28
C TYR A 25 -4.74 3.26 10.19
N MET A 26 -4.33 4.22 11.02
CA MET A 26 -3.26 4.02 12.01
C MET A 26 -3.65 2.98 13.06
N LYS A 27 -4.89 3.01 13.56
CA LYS A 27 -5.39 2.08 14.57
C LYS A 27 -5.37 0.62 14.10
N MET A 28 -5.52 0.39 12.80
CA MET A 28 -5.49 -0.95 12.19
C MET A 28 -4.10 -1.37 11.69
N ASN A 29 -3.05 -0.58 11.95
CA ASN A 29 -1.70 -0.75 11.40
C ASN A 29 -1.69 -0.80 9.86
N GLY A 30 -2.53 0.01 9.21
CA GLY A 30 -2.69 0.00 7.75
C GLY A 30 -3.09 -1.38 7.18
N PHE A 31 -2.76 -1.59 5.90
CA PHE A 31 -3.09 -2.79 5.14
C PHE A 31 -1.95 -3.82 5.11
N PRO A 32 -2.22 -5.12 4.91
CA PRO A 32 -1.19 -6.16 4.88
C PRO A 32 -0.23 -6.01 3.69
N ASN A 33 1.07 -6.23 3.89
CA ASN A 33 2.07 -6.17 2.82
C ASN A 33 2.35 -7.55 2.19
N GLN A 34 1.75 -8.62 2.71
CA GLN A 34 2.09 -10.00 2.34
C GLN A 34 1.26 -10.58 1.18
N TYR A 35 0.24 -9.88 0.72
CA TYR A 35 -0.62 -10.33 -0.37
C TYR A 35 -0.03 -9.95 -1.73
N TRP A 36 0.63 -10.91 -2.37
CA TRP A 36 1.12 -10.81 -3.75
C TRP A 36 0.21 -11.65 -4.65
N GLY A 37 -0.29 -11.06 -5.73
CA GLY A 37 -1.37 -11.64 -6.54
C GLY A 37 -2.76 -11.42 -5.95
N TRP A 38 -3.76 -12.10 -6.50
CA TRP A 38 -5.16 -11.85 -6.19
C TRP A 38 -5.67 -12.69 -5.00
N GLY A 39 -6.32 -12.01 -4.06
CA GLY A 39 -7.34 -12.55 -3.17
C GLY A 39 -6.98 -12.57 -1.69
N GLY A 40 -7.98 -12.24 -0.87
CA GLY A 40 -7.97 -12.36 0.58
C GLY A 40 -7.41 -11.15 1.33
N GLU A 41 -6.82 -10.16 0.63
CA GLU A 41 -6.31 -8.93 1.23
C GLU A 41 -7.45 -8.06 1.77
N ASP A 42 -8.54 -7.88 1.01
CA ASP A 42 -9.73 -7.15 1.46
C ASP A 42 -10.38 -7.80 2.68
N ASP A 43 -10.36 -9.15 2.76
CA ASP A 43 -10.88 -9.90 3.90
C ASP A 43 -9.98 -9.75 5.14
N ASP A 44 -8.66 -9.68 4.95
CA ASP A 44 -7.69 -9.37 6.00
C ASP A 44 -7.92 -7.95 6.54
N ILE A 45 -8.10 -6.96 5.67
CA ILE A 45 -8.45 -5.59 6.06
C ILE A 45 -9.78 -5.57 6.84
N ALA A 46 -10.80 -6.29 6.37
CA ALA A 46 -12.06 -6.43 7.09
C ALA A 46 -11.89 -7.07 8.49
N ALA A 47 -10.98 -8.04 8.62
CA ALA A 47 -10.62 -8.62 9.91
C ALA A 47 -9.88 -7.60 10.81
N ARG A 48 -8.95 -6.80 10.27
CA ARG A 48 -8.25 -5.74 11.02
C ARG A 48 -9.19 -4.66 11.54
N VAL A 49 -10.20 -4.26 10.75
CA VAL A 49 -11.27 -3.35 11.20
C VAL A 49 -11.95 -3.92 12.45
N ARG A 50 -12.29 -5.21 12.47
CA ARG A 50 -12.90 -5.84 13.65
C ARG A 50 -11.93 -5.96 14.83
N LEU A 51 -10.68 -6.36 14.57
CA LEU A 51 -9.64 -6.55 15.60
C LEU A 51 -9.25 -5.24 16.28
N SER A 52 -9.35 -4.12 15.56
CA SER A 52 -9.18 -2.75 16.10
C SER A 52 -10.45 -2.19 16.77
N GLY A 53 -11.49 -3.01 16.94
CA GLY A 53 -12.74 -2.64 17.61
C GLY A 53 -13.65 -1.74 16.78
N MET A 54 -13.47 -1.67 15.47
CA MET A 54 -14.26 -0.86 14.55
C MET A 54 -15.30 -1.71 13.80
N LYS A 55 -16.25 -1.04 13.15
CA LYS A 55 -17.33 -1.67 12.38
C LYS A 55 -17.35 -1.14 10.95
N ILE A 56 -17.72 -2.01 10.02
CA ILE A 56 -17.92 -1.63 8.61
C ILE A 56 -19.32 -1.01 8.49
N VAL A 57 -19.38 0.24 8.02
CA VAL A 57 -20.62 0.95 7.69
C VAL A 57 -20.73 1.04 6.18
N ARG A 58 -21.96 0.97 5.65
CA ARG A 58 -22.22 1.00 4.20
C ARG A 58 -23.32 2.01 3.88
N PRO A 59 -23.24 2.70 2.72
CA PRO A 59 -24.34 3.51 2.25
C PRO A 59 -25.57 2.64 1.93
N PRO A 60 -26.77 3.21 1.91
CA PRO A 60 -27.98 2.52 1.46
C PRO A 60 -27.81 1.95 0.06
N VAL A 61 -28.38 0.76 -0.18
CA VAL A 61 -28.29 0.05 -1.46
C VAL A 61 -28.78 0.91 -2.63
N ALA A 62 -29.81 1.75 -2.41
CA ALA A 62 -30.35 2.65 -3.43
C ALA A 62 -29.31 3.61 -4.05
N ILE A 63 -28.29 4.01 -3.29
CA ILE A 63 -27.26 4.96 -3.73
C ILE A 63 -25.85 4.35 -3.81
N GLY A 64 -25.63 3.18 -3.21
CA GLY A 64 -24.35 2.47 -3.18
C GLY A 64 -24.03 1.63 -4.43
N HIS A 65 -24.51 2.07 -5.60
CA HIS A 65 -24.31 1.34 -6.86
C HIS A 65 -22.99 1.74 -7.54
N TYR A 66 -22.24 0.73 -7.96
CA TYR A 66 -20.97 0.90 -8.66
C TYR A 66 -20.97 0.04 -9.92
N LYS A 67 -20.35 0.56 -10.99
CA LYS A 67 -20.19 -0.10 -12.28
C LYS A 67 -18.72 -0.42 -12.52
N MET A 68 -18.41 -1.69 -12.75
CA MET A 68 -17.06 -2.13 -13.08
C MET A 68 -16.77 -1.80 -14.55
N ILE A 69 -15.67 -1.09 -14.80
CA ILE A 69 -15.13 -0.97 -16.16
C ILE A 69 -14.63 -2.36 -16.56
N LYS A 70 -15.08 -2.88 -17.70
CA LYS A 70 -14.72 -4.24 -18.13
C LYS A 70 -13.24 -4.31 -18.49
N HIS A 71 -12.54 -5.30 -17.94
CA HIS A 71 -11.15 -5.60 -18.24
C HIS A 71 -10.92 -7.12 -18.27
N LYS A 72 -9.82 -7.55 -18.91
CA LYS A 72 -9.34 -8.94 -18.81
C LYS A 72 -8.55 -9.11 -17.51
N GLY A 73 -8.24 -10.33 -17.12
CA GLY A 73 -7.33 -10.55 -15.98
C GLY A 73 -5.96 -9.90 -16.26
N ASP A 74 -5.47 -9.11 -15.31
CA ASP A 74 -4.19 -8.43 -15.45
C ASP A 74 -3.04 -9.37 -15.07
N LYS A 75 -1.91 -9.24 -15.77
CA LYS A 75 -0.69 -9.96 -15.42
C LYS A 75 -0.22 -9.51 -14.03
N GLY A 76 0.16 -10.46 -13.16
CA GLY A 76 0.51 -10.17 -11.76
C GLY A 76 -0.68 -10.25 -10.79
N ASN A 77 -1.92 -10.35 -11.30
CA ASN A 77 -3.12 -10.60 -10.51
C ASN A 77 -3.51 -12.09 -10.55
N GLU A 78 -2.56 -12.99 -10.76
CA GLU A 78 -2.79 -14.42 -10.64
C GLU A 78 -3.25 -14.75 -9.22
N GLN A 79 -4.12 -15.74 -9.10
CA GLN A 79 -4.67 -16.12 -7.82
C GLN A 79 -3.56 -16.53 -6.84
N ASN A 80 -3.51 -15.88 -5.69
CA ASN A 80 -2.54 -16.22 -4.66
C ASN A 80 -2.90 -17.59 -4.06
N PRO A 81 -2.04 -18.63 -4.18
CA PRO A 81 -2.33 -19.96 -3.66
C PRO A 81 -2.37 -19.97 -2.12
N ARG A 82 -1.72 -19.00 -1.47
CA ARG A 82 -1.61 -18.88 -0.01
C ARG A 82 -2.64 -17.95 0.61
N ARG A 83 -3.57 -17.38 -0.17
CA ARG A 83 -4.55 -16.40 0.33
C ARG A 83 -5.28 -16.83 1.60
N PHE A 84 -5.66 -18.11 1.68
CA PHE A 84 -6.37 -18.66 2.85
C PHE A 84 -5.44 -18.85 4.05
N ASP A 85 -4.16 -19.18 3.82
CA ASP A 85 -3.18 -19.32 4.89
C ASP A 85 -2.81 -17.95 5.47
N LEU A 86 -2.67 -16.94 4.61
CA LEU A 86 -2.48 -15.55 5.02
C LEU A 86 -3.67 -15.07 5.86
N LEU A 87 -4.90 -15.29 5.38
CA LEU A 87 -6.12 -14.88 6.07
C LEU A 87 -6.31 -15.58 7.42
N LYS A 88 -5.93 -16.85 7.55
CA LYS A 88 -5.94 -17.54 8.86
C LYS A 88 -4.94 -16.92 9.84
N ARG A 89 -3.84 -16.36 9.35
CA ARG A 89 -2.75 -15.78 10.16
C ARG A 89 -2.99 -14.33 10.54
N THR A 90 -3.97 -13.63 9.96
CA THR A 90 -4.26 -12.21 10.23
C THR A 90 -4.26 -11.87 11.71
N ARG A 91 -4.94 -12.67 12.55
CA ARG A 91 -5.00 -12.45 14.01
C ARG A 91 -3.63 -12.43 14.69
N LEU A 92 -2.66 -13.16 14.14
CA LEU A 92 -1.30 -13.28 14.66
C LEU A 92 -0.36 -12.21 14.07
N SER A 93 -0.53 -11.87 12.80
CA SER A 93 0.42 -11.02 12.05
C SER A 93 0.02 -9.56 11.93
N TRP A 94 -1.25 -9.18 12.13
CA TRP A 94 -1.70 -7.81 11.78
C TRP A 94 -0.97 -6.67 12.51
N ARG A 95 -0.38 -6.94 13.67
CA ARG A 95 0.42 -5.96 14.44
C ARG A 95 1.88 -5.85 13.97
N SER A 96 2.39 -6.84 13.24
CA SER A 96 3.77 -6.88 12.74
C SER A 96 3.86 -6.76 11.21
N ASP A 97 2.76 -6.99 10.50
CA ASP A 97 2.64 -6.83 9.05
C ASP A 97 1.65 -5.71 8.73
N GLY A 98 2.14 -4.57 8.27
CA GLY A 98 1.30 -3.46 7.83
C GLY A 98 2.09 -2.17 7.65
N LEU A 99 1.51 -1.04 8.05
CA LEU A 99 2.15 0.26 7.90
C LEU A 99 3.52 0.32 8.59
N ASN A 100 3.67 -0.33 9.74
CA ASN A 100 4.92 -0.37 10.48
C ASN A 100 6.03 -1.22 9.83
N SER A 101 5.71 -2.07 8.86
CA SER A 101 6.66 -2.92 8.14
C SER A 101 6.72 -2.64 6.64
N LEU A 102 6.05 -1.57 6.19
CA LEU A 102 6.00 -1.18 4.79
C LEU A 102 7.38 -0.72 4.32
N THR A 103 7.90 -1.38 3.29
CA THR A 103 9.16 -1.03 2.61
C THR A 103 8.88 -0.75 1.15
N TYR A 104 9.33 0.40 0.66
CA TYR A 104 9.26 0.77 -0.75
C TYR A 104 10.34 1.80 -1.09
N GLU A 105 10.64 1.93 -2.37
CA GLU A 105 11.49 2.97 -2.93
C GLU A 105 10.65 3.82 -3.90
N LEU A 106 10.68 5.15 -3.73
CA LEU A 106 10.03 6.07 -4.65
C LEU A 106 10.94 6.30 -5.86
N LEU A 107 10.48 5.91 -7.05
CA LEU A 107 11.22 6.04 -8.30
C LEU A 107 10.94 7.37 -9.00
N SER A 108 9.66 7.78 -9.05
CA SER A 108 9.27 9.07 -9.62
C SER A 108 8.01 9.64 -8.97
N LYS A 109 7.90 10.98 -9.00
CA LYS A 109 6.74 11.75 -8.58
C LYS A 109 6.45 12.83 -9.61
N GLU A 110 5.33 12.68 -10.32
CA GLU A 110 4.92 13.59 -11.39
C GLU A 110 3.58 14.22 -11.02
N LEU A 111 3.50 15.55 -11.08
CA LEU A 111 2.29 16.32 -10.81
C LEU A 111 1.57 16.56 -12.14
N GLU A 112 0.45 15.88 -12.35
CA GLU A 112 -0.42 16.07 -13.51
C GLU A 112 -1.58 16.99 -13.17
N PRO A 113 -2.23 17.63 -14.17
CA PRO A 113 -3.36 18.54 -13.92
C PRO A 113 -4.53 17.91 -13.15
N LEU A 114 -4.72 16.59 -13.25
CA LEU A 114 -5.86 15.87 -12.68
C LEU A 114 -5.49 14.84 -11.60
N TYR A 115 -4.20 14.51 -11.44
CA TYR A 115 -3.73 13.52 -10.47
C TYR A 115 -2.24 13.69 -10.17
N THR A 116 -1.74 13.00 -9.14
CA THR A 116 -0.31 12.86 -8.90
C THR A 116 0.09 11.44 -9.19
N ASN A 117 1.05 11.24 -10.08
CA ASN A 117 1.60 9.92 -10.40
C ASN A 117 2.79 9.63 -9.48
N LEU A 118 2.72 8.53 -8.72
CA LEU A 118 3.81 8.04 -7.89
C LEU A 118 4.23 6.66 -8.40
N THR A 119 5.41 6.57 -9.00
CA THR A 119 5.99 5.29 -9.39
C THR A 119 6.84 4.78 -8.24
N VAL A 120 6.50 3.60 -7.71
CA VAL A 120 7.15 3.01 -6.55
C VAL A 120 7.64 1.59 -6.85
N ASN A 121 8.83 1.26 -6.34
CA ASN A 121 9.32 -0.10 -6.26
C ASN A 121 8.95 -0.67 -4.88
N ILE A 122 8.10 -1.70 -4.88
CA ILE A 122 7.60 -2.36 -3.65
C ILE A 122 8.35 -3.67 -3.34
N GLY A 123 9.45 -3.93 -4.04
CA GLY A 123 10.24 -5.15 -3.91
C GLY A 123 9.67 -6.33 -4.70
N GLU A 124 10.13 -7.52 -4.36
CA GLU A 124 9.77 -8.79 -4.98
C GLU A 124 9.13 -9.71 -3.94
N ASP A 125 8.25 -10.62 -4.37
CA ASP A 125 7.77 -11.68 -3.48
C ASP A 125 8.91 -12.67 -3.22
N LEU A 126 9.66 -12.45 -2.14
CA LEU A 126 10.79 -13.27 -1.68
C LEU A 126 10.44 -14.75 -1.45
N ARG A 127 9.16 -15.11 -1.52
CA ARG A 127 8.62 -16.44 -1.26
C ARG A 127 8.27 -17.20 -2.54
N THR A 128 8.41 -16.57 -3.71
CA THR A 128 8.45 -17.29 -4.99
C THR A 128 9.85 -17.86 -5.20
N PRO A 129 10.01 -19.15 -5.58
CA PRO A 129 11.30 -19.68 -5.99
C PRO A 129 11.83 -18.82 -7.14
N ARG A 130 13.11 -18.43 -7.11
CA ARG A 130 13.75 -17.66 -8.20
C ARG A 130 13.65 -18.45 -9.51
N GLY A 131 12.63 -18.16 -10.30
CA GLY A 131 12.40 -18.71 -11.62
C GLY A 131 12.68 -17.66 -12.68
N LYS A 132 13.93 -17.63 -13.16
CA LYS A 132 14.45 -16.83 -14.30
C LYS A 132 14.31 -15.31 -14.14
N SER A 133 15.42 -14.68 -13.74
CA SER A 133 15.66 -13.25 -13.89
C SER A 133 15.37 -12.82 -15.34
N PHE A 134 14.30 -12.06 -15.55
CA PHE A 134 14.20 -11.24 -16.74
C PHE A 134 15.03 -9.98 -16.48
N LEU A 135 16.21 -9.90 -17.09
CA LEU A 135 16.93 -8.64 -17.19
C LEU A 135 15.97 -7.60 -17.81
N PRO A 136 15.94 -6.35 -17.33
CA PRO A 136 15.08 -5.34 -17.91
C PRO A 136 15.55 -5.08 -19.34
N LEU A 137 14.74 -5.48 -20.33
CA LEU A 137 14.84 -4.91 -21.66
C LEU A 137 14.56 -3.41 -21.49
N LYS A 138 15.53 -2.56 -21.83
CA LYS A 138 15.28 -1.13 -22.00
C LYS A 138 14.30 -0.96 -23.15
N THR A 139 13.00 -0.97 -22.87
CA THR A 139 11.98 -0.59 -23.84
C THR A 139 11.81 0.92 -23.74
N THR A 140 12.52 1.63 -24.60
CA THR A 140 12.25 3.05 -24.88
C THR A 140 10.88 3.11 -25.57
N PHE A 141 9.83 3.49 -24.84
CA PHE A 141 8.57 3.86 -25.47
C PHE A 141 8.76 5.22 -26.14
N SER A 142 9.05 5.22 -27.44
CA SER A 142 8.89 6.42 -28.26
C SER A 142 7.39 6.56 -28.58
N ILE A 143 6.73 7.50 -27.91
CA ILE A 143 5.43 7.99 -28.36
C ILE A 143 5.70 8.72 -29.68
N GLN A 144 5.40 8.07 -30.81
CA GLN A 144 5.39 8.74 -32.10
C GLN A 144 4.21 9.69 -32.15
N ARG A 145 4.48 10.97 -31.87
CA ARG A 145 3.57 12.07 -32.15
C ARG A 145 3.54 12.25 -33.68
N SER A 146 2.46 11.82 -34.32
CA SER A 146 2.21 12.15 -35.72
C SER A 146 2.02 13.67 -35.84
N THR A 147 3.03 14.35 -36.35
CA THR A 147 2.90 15.73 -36.83
C THR A 147 3.12 15.69 -38.33
N SER A 148 2.05 15.95 -39.07
CA SER A 148 2.09 16.23 -40.50
C SER A 148 2.98 17.46 -40.73
N ARG A 149 4.12 17.28 -41.40
CA ARG A 149 4.99 18.36 -41.84
C ARG A 149 4.36 19.12 -43.00
N THR A 150 4.27 20.44 -42.86
CA THR A 150 4.47 21.39 -43.97
C THR A 150 5.84 22.01 -43.80
N SER A 151 6.63 21.99 -44.86
CA SER A 151 8.04 22.35 -44.97
C SER A 151 8.29 23.86 -44.99
N ALA A 152 9.27 24.34 -44.22
CA ALA A 152 10.10 25.50 -44.56
C ALA A 152 11.44 25.42 -43.81
N ALA A 153 12.52 25.76 -44.51
CA ALA A 153 13.92 25.49 -44.17
C ALA A 153 14.55 26.53 -43.20
N GLY A 154 15.60 26.10 -42.48
CA GLY A 154 16.52 26.97 -41.73
C GLY A 154 17.47 26.16 -40.84
N GLU A 155 18.76 26.19 -41.15
CA GLU A 155 19.88 25.54 -40.44
C GLU A 155 20.45 26.43 -39.27
N PRO A 156 21.40 25.95 -38.44
CA PRO A 156 21.33 26.09 -36.97
C PRO A 156 22.36 27.06 -36.33
N GLU A 157 22.12 27.40 -35.05
CA GLU A 157 23.09 28.07 -34.17
C GLU A 157 23.29 27.29 -32.84
N LYS A 158 24.48 27.43 -32.24
CA LYS A 158 25.12 26.44 -31.34
C LYS A 158 25.56 27.09 -30.00
N ARG A 159 25.45 26.31 -28.90
CA ARG A 159 26.21 26.33 -27.60
C ARG A 159 25.70 27.24 -26.43
N PRO A 160 26.14 27.01 -25.16
CA PRO A 160 26.31 25.73 -24.42
C PRO A 160 25.87 25.76 -22.92
N GLY A 161 25.70 24.56 -22.32
CA GLY A 161 26.29 24.19 -21.01
C GLY A 161 25.59 24.56 -19.70
N GLY A 162 25.06 23.57 -18.97
CA GLY A 162 24.72 23.65 -17.55
C GLY A 162 24.84 22.28 -16.86
N SER A 163 25.72 22.18 -15.87
CA SER A 163 26.08 20.97 -15.12
C SER A 163 24.99 20.47 -14.16
N PRO A 164 24.95 19.18 -13.79
CA PRO A 164 23.93 18.62 -12.91
C PRO A 164 24.24 18.87 -11.43
N MET A 165 23.24 19.31 -10.66
CA MET A 165 23.28 19.35 -9.20
C MET A 165 23.00 17.96 -8.63
N THR A 166 23.99 17.43 -7.90
CA THR A 166 23.86 16.29 -7.00
C THR A 166 23.02 16.68 -5.79
N ASN A 167 22.14 15.80 -5.31
CA ASN A 167 21.60 15.93 -3.96
C ASN A 167 21.55 14.58 -3.25
N ASN A 168 22.11 14.62 -2.05
CA ASN A 168 22.51 13.50 -1.22
C ASN A 168 21.32 12.81 -0.53
N THR A 169 21.49 11.49 -0.42
CA THR A 169 20.93 10.58 0.58
C THR A 169 20.81 11.20 1.97
N VAL A 170 19.62 11.12 2.58
CA VAL A 170 19.45 11.28 4.03
C VAL A 170 18.98 9.95 4.61
N ALA A 171 19.93 9.15 5.07
CA ALA A 171 19.70 8.09 6.04
C ALA A 171 19.90 8.71 7.43
N LYS A 172 18.83 8.82 8.23
CA LYS A 172 18.94 9.23 9.63
C LYS A 172 19.00 7.99 10.51
N GLN A 173 20.22 7.56 10.85
CA GLN A 173 20.46 6.71 12.00
C GLN A 173 20.29 7.54 13.27
N ILE A 174 19.43 7.11 14.19
CA ILE A 174 19.49 7.53 15.59
C ILE A 174 20.01 6.34 16.37
N GLY A 175 21.26 6.44 16.79
CA GLY A 175 21.91 5.55 17.74
C GLY A 175 21.39 5.80 19.16
N GLN A 176 21.34 4.71 19.91
CA GLN A 176 20.86 4.58 21.28
C GLN A 176 21.80 5.23 22.30
N LYS A 177 21.25 5.67 23.44
CA LYS A 177 21.95 5.56 24.73
C LYS A 177 20.95 5.26 25.84
N ALA A 178 21.20 4.16 26.54
CA ALA A 178 20.48 3.70 27.72
C ALA A 178 21.04 4.39 28.98
N GLU A 179 20.18 4.59 29.99
CA GLU A 179 20.57 4.62 31.40
C GLU A 179 19.35 4.43 32.31
N SER A 180 19.48 3.56 33.31
CA SER A 180 18.65 3.40 34.52
C SER A 180 19.50 2.69 35.59
N PRO A 181 19.19 2.64 36.90
CA PRO A 181 18.32 3.46 37.78
C PRO A 181 19.10 3.91 39.07
N PRO A 182 18.44 4.27 40.21
CA PRO A 182 18.22 3.22 41.23
C PRO A 182 16.89 3.29 42.00
N SER A 183 16.67 2.21 42.76
CA SER A 183 15.48 1.77 43.49
C SER A 183 15.43 2.15 45.00
N LYS A 184 14.22 1.94 45.59
CA LYS A 184 13.80 1.79 47.02
C LYS A 184 13.14 3.05 47.60
N THR A 185 11.93 3.01 48.17
CA THR A 185 11.58 2.25 49.40
C THR A 185 10.06 2.07 49.59
N THR A 186 9.72 0.94 50.22
CA THR A 186 8.51 0.40 50.85
C THR A 186 7.66 1.37 51.69
N ASN A 187 6.34 1.16 51.76
CA ASN A 187 5.57 1.09 53.02
C ASN A 187 4.24 0.33 52.86
N GLN A 188 4.06 -0.67 53.73
CA GLN A 188 2.80 -1.39 54.04
C GLN A 188 2.07 -0.68 55.19
N THR A 189 0.88 -1.22 55.56
CA THR A 189 0.05 -1.02 56.80
C THR A 189 -1.24 -0.21 56.52
N THR A 190 -2.50 -0.56 56.87
CA THR A 190 -3.18 -1.72 57.50
C THR A 190 -4.72 -1.55 57.35
N GLN A 191 -5.41 -2.70 57.42
CA GLN A 191 -6.82 -3.03 57.71
C GLN A 191 -7.88 -1.95 58.04
N GLY A 192 -9.11 -2.23 57.60
CA GLY A 192 -10.36 -1.75 58.21
C GLY A 192 -11.59 -2.49 57.68
N LYS A 193 -12.02 -3.54 58.39
CA LYS A 193 -13.28 -4.28 58.20
C LYS A 193 -14.26 -3.77 59.27
N VAL A 194 -15.44 -3.29 58.89
CA VAL A 194 -16.52 -2.94 59.83
C VAL A 194 -17.84 -3.51 59.33
N LYS A 195 -18.37 -4.42 60.17
CA LYS A 195 -19.74 -4.96 60.32
C LYS A 195 -20.43 -5.56 59.11
#